data_AF-A0A1B0D169-F1
#
_entry.id   AF-A0A1B0D169-F1
#
_cell.length_a   1.000
_cell.length_b   1.000
_cell.length_c   1.000
_cell.angle_alpha   90.00
_cell.angle_beta   90.00
_cell.angle_gamma   90.00
#
_symmetry.space_group_name_H-M   'P 1'
#
loop_
_entity.id
_entity.type
_entity.pdbx_description
1 polymer ?
#
loop_
_entity_poly.entity_id
_entity_poly.type
_entity_poly.pdbx_seq_one_letter_code
_entity_poly.pdbx_strand_id
1 'polypeptide(L)'
;MKSRSESMESNTSYLFEKERLESFKNWDFSRSKTCNEKKVTGVQHPSISGQAFIALSFQMAEAGFFCIGCDSAACFMCGKELDGWEEQDDPWVEHKRHAPQCQFVKNWKKEDDYTNKLEKAHLDDIMKLNEVMDKMRAQIVKNFQP
;
A
#
# COMPACT_ATOMS: atom_id res chain seq x y z
N MET A 1 -23.92 -0.28 20.13
CA MET A 1 -22.71 -0.93 19.58
C MET A 1 -23.02 -1.22 18.12
N LYS A 2 -22.38 -0.53 17.16
CA LYS A 2 -22.60 -0.81 15.73
C LYS A 2 -21.98 -2.16 15.40
N SER A 3 -22.70 -2.97 14.63
CA SER A 3 -22.26 -4.31 14.23
C SER A 3 -21.02 -4.24 13.34
N ARG A 4 -20.21 -5.31 13.34
CA ARG A 4 -18.98 -5.42 12.51
C ARG A 4 -19.26 -5.32 11.01
N SER A 5 -20.49 -5.58 10.58
CA SER A 5 -20.97 -5.41 9.20
C SER A 5 -21.32 -3.95 8.87
N GLU A 6 -21.87 -3.20 9.83
CA GLU A 6 -22.20 -1.78 9.62
C GLU A 6 -20.96 -0.87 9.53
N SER A 7 -19.81 -1.28 10.10
CA SER A 7 -18.55 -0.53 9.95
C SER A 7 -17.86 -0.75 8.60
N MET A 8 -18.27 -1.77 7.84
CA MET A 8 -17.71 -2.04 6.50
C MET A 8 -18.36 -1.19 5.42
N GLU A 9 -19.61 -0.75 5.60
CA GLU A 9 -20.33 0.05 4.59
C GLU A 9 -19.85 1.52 4.54
N SER A 10 -19.42 2.10 5.67
CA SER A 10 -19.01 3.51 5.73
C SER A 10 -17.62 3.80 5.17
N ASN A 11 -16.73 2.81 5.12
CA ASN A 11 -15.32 3.01 4.75
C ASN A 11 -15.04 2.68 3.27
N THR A 12 -16.08 2.34 2.51
CA THR A 12 -16.00 1.99 1.09
C THR A 12 -15.52 3.14 0.20
N SER A 13 -15.71 4.40 0.63
CA SER A 13 -15.15 5.58 -0.05
C SER A 13 -13.62 5.59 -0.11
N TYR A 14 -12.96 4.77 0.71
CA TYR A 14 -11.50 4.66 0.82
C TYR A 14 -10.96 3.32 0.28
N LEU A 15 -11.78 2.60 -0.49
CA LEU A 15 -11.40 1.32 -1.11
C LEU A 15 -10.18 1.47 -2.03
N PHE A 16 -10.14 2.56 -2.79
CA PHE A 16 -9.08 2.89 -3.71
C PHE A 16 -7.99 3.73 -3.03
N GLU A 17 -6.74 3.47 -3.38
CA GLU A 17 -5.59 4.10 -2.72
C GLU A 17 -5.52 5.62 -2.94
N LYS A 18 -5.88 6.11 -4.12
CA LYS A 18 -5.85 7.55 -4.42
C LYS A 18 -6.78 8.35 -3.47
N GLU A 19 -7.93 7.80 -3.08
CA GLU A 19 -8.85 8.41 -2.11
C GLU A 19 -8.30 8.38 -0.70
N ARG A 20 -7.54 7.33 -0.35
CA ARG A 20 -6.80 7.29 0.92
C ARG A 20 -5.71 8.35 0.96
N LEU A 21 -4.91 8.45 -0.10
CA LEU A 21 -3.86 9.45 -0.22
C LEU A 21 -4.43 10.89 -0.17
N GLU A 22 -5.58 11.12 -0.82
CA GLU A 22 -6.30 12.39 -0.78
C GLU A 22 -6.61 12.85 0.64
N SER A 23 -6.95 11.91 1.53
CA SER A 23 -7.27 12.21 2.93
C SER A 23 -6.07 12.78 3.72
N PHE A 24 -4.83 12.53 3.27
CA PHE A 24 -3.62 13.01 3.93
C PHE A 24 -3.13 14.39 3.46
N LYS A 25 -3.80 15.03 2.48
CA LYS A 25 -3.34 16.32 1.92
C LYS A 25 -3.20 17.45 2.94
N ASN A 26 -4.01 17.42 4.01
CA ASN A 26 -3.99 18.41 5.09
C ASN A 26 -3.62 17.77 6.44
N TRP A 27 -2.89 16.66 6.42
CA TRP A 27 -2.54 15.92 7.63
C TRP A 27 -1.55 16.71 8.47
N ASP A 28 -1.93 17.06 9.71
CA ASP A 28 -1.09 17.82 10.63
C ASP A 28 -0.20 16.86 11.41
N PHE A 29 0.83 16.33 10.74
CA PHE A 29 1.86 15.52 11.38
C PHE A 29 2.72 16.42 12.27
N SER A 30 2.25 16.68 13.48
CA SER A 30 2.96 17.45 14.49
C SER A 30 3.46 16.53 15.59
N ARG A 31 4.79 16.51 15.79
CA ARG A 31 5.46 15.84 16.92
C ARG A 31 4.93 16.27 18.31
N SER A 32 4.12 17.34 18.37
CA SER A 32 3.46 17.80 19.58
C SER A 32 2.25 16.93 19.89
N LYS A 33 2.48 15.92 20.75
CA LYS A 33 1.60 14.86 21.29
C LYS A 33 0.20 15.22 21.82
N THR A 34 -0.46 16.28 21.35
CA THR A 34 -1.84 16.57 21.75
C THR A 34 -2.62 17.10 20.56
N CYS A 35 -3.65 16.35 20.16
CA CYS A 35 -4.79 16.82 19.37
C CYS A 35 -5.59 17.88 20.16
N ASN A 36 -4.97 19.01 20.46
CA ASN A 36 -5.66 20.17 21.02
C ASN A 36 -6.09 21.06 19.86
N GLU A 37 -7.41 21.10 19.61
CA GLU A 37 -8.11 21.89 18.57
C GLU A 37 -7.78 23.39 18.53
N LYS A 38 -6.92 23.91 19.42
CA LYS A 38 -6.58 25.32 19.53
C LYS A 38 -5.17 25.59 19.01
N LYS A 39 -4.99 25.55 17.68
CA LYS A 39 -4.04 26.39 16.91
C LYS A 39 -4.15 26.11 15.40
N VAL A 40 -5.35 26.27 14.84
CA VAL A 40 -5.56 26.30 13.36
C VAL A 40 -5.18 27.68 12.78
N THR A 41 -4.16 28.34 13.32
CA THR A 41 -3.73 29.66 12.81
C THR A 41 -2.21 29.75 12.78
N GLY A 42 -1.64 29.39 11.63
CA GLY A 42 -0.36 29.91 11.16
C GLY A 42 0.88 29.44 11.90
N VAL A 43 1.18 28.14 11.86
CA VAL A 43 2.51 27.64 12.25
C VAL A 43 3.31 27.34 10.99
N GLN A 44 4.34 28.16 10.73
CA GLN A 44 5.44 27.76 9.85
C GLN A 44 6.16 26.59 10.54
N HIS A 45 6.12 25.41 9.93
CA HIS A 45 6.70 24.19 10.48
C HIS A 45 8.24 24.28 10.49
N PRO A 46 8.91 24.07 11.64
CA PRO A 46 10.35 23.95 11.68
C PRO A 46 10.78 22.49 11.40
N SER A 47 11.43 22.29 10.25
CA SER A 47 12.50 21.30 10.04
C SER A 47 12.17 19.82 9.85
N ILE A 48 11.00 19.45 9.30
CA ILE A 48 10.88 18.18 8.55
C ILE A 48 11.00 18.54 7.07
N SER A 49 12.03 18.06 6.38
CA SER A 49 12.13 18.26 4.92
C SER A 49 10.87 17.69 4.27
N GLY A 50 10.13 18.49 3.50
CA GLY A 50 8.80 18.13 2.98
C GLY A 50 8.69 16.77 2.28
N GLN A 51 9.80 16.15 1.87
CA GLN A 51 9.86 14.77 1.38
C GLN A 51 9.49 13.69 2.41
N ALA A 52 9.82 13.85 3.70
CA ALA A 52 9.52 12.83 4.72
C ALA A 52 8.02 12.75 5.04
N PHE A 53 7.33 13.90 5.03
CA PHE A 53 5.87 13.96 5.19
C PHE A 53 5.14 13.32 4.00
N ILE A 54 5.60 13.62 2.77
CA ILE A 54 5.06 13.01 1.56
C ILE A 54 5.26 11.49 1.63
N ALA A 55 6.45 11.01 1.97
CA ALA A 55 6.73 9.58 2.05
C ALA A 55 5.84 8.84 3.06
N LEU A 56 5.64 9.38 4.26
CA LEU A 56 4.81 8.72 5.29
C LEU A 56 3.34 8.64 4.87
N SER A 57 2.76 9.71 4.33
CA SER A 57 1.37 9.70 3.85
C SER A 57 1.13 8.67 2.73
N PHE A 58 2.10 8.49 1.82
CA PHE A 58 2.06 7.41 0.82
C PHE A 58 2.10 6.03 1.48
N GLN A 59 3.02 5.79 2.41
CA GLN A 59 3.13 4.50 3.11
C GLN A 59 1.88 4.16 3.93
N MET A 60 1.23 5.15 4.53
CA MET A 60 -0.04 4.96 5.24
C MET A 60 -1.18 4.58 4.28
N ALA A 61 -1.31 5.30 3.18
CA ALA A 61 -2.31 5.00 2.15
C ALA A 61 -2.09 3.60 1.53
N GLU A 62 -0.84 3.24 1.25
CA GLU A 62 -0.45 1.91 0.76
C GLU A 62 -0.87 0.83 1.78
N ALA A 63 -0.55 1.02 3.07
CA ALA A 63 -0.95 0.14 4.17
C ALA A 63 -2.45 0.09 4.47
N GLY A 64 -3.27 0.78 3.68
CA GLY A 64 -4.73 0.71 3.76
C GLY A 64 -5.34 1.71 4.73
N PHE A 65 -4.56 2.68 5.22
CA PHE A 65 -5.05 3.72 6.11
C PHE A 65 -5.52 4.95 5.35
N PHE A 66 -6.54 5.62 5.89
CA PHE A 66 -6.93 6.98 5.53
C PHE A 66 -6.94 7.84 6.80
N CYS A 67 -6.65 9.13 6.65
CA CYS A 67 -6.67 10.09 7.75
C CYS A 67 -8.09 10.29 8.27
N ILE A 68 -8.26 10.21 9.59
CA ILE A 68 -9.51 10.54 10.29
C ILE A 68 -9.40 11.79 11.17
N GLY A 69 -8.24 12.46 11.16
CA GLY A 69 -8.00 13.75 11.83
C GLY A 69 -6.69 13.78 12.63
N CYS A 70 -6.11 14.96 12.81
CA CYS A 70 -4.83 15.17 13.51
C CYS A 70 -3.74 14.21 13.03
N ASP A 71 -3.29 13.30 13.90
CA ASP A 71 -2.33 12.23 13.70
C ASP A 71 -2.99 10.84 13.73
N SER A 72 -4.30 10.76 13.48
CA SER A 72 -5.08 9.51 13.54
C SER A 72 -5.45 9.01 12.15
N ALA A 73 -5.41 7.69 11.97
CA ALA A 73 -5.74 7.04 10.71
C ALA A 73 -6.51 5.72 10.92
N ALA A 74 -7.40 5.40 9.98
CA ALA A 74 -8.26 4.22 10.04
C ALA A 74 -8.08 3.33 8.81
N CYS A 75 -8.14 2.01 8.99
CA CYS A 75 -8.09 1.09 7.86
C CYS A 75 -9.43 1.04 7.12
N PHE A 76 -9.42 1.17 5.79
CA PHE A 76 -10.64 1.08 4.98
C PHE A 76 -11.34 -0.30 5.08
N MET A 77 -10.57 -1.38 5.26
CA MET A 77 -11.09 -2.75 5.23
C MET A 77 -11.50 -3.28 6.61
N CYS A 78 -10.66 -3.08 7.63
CA CYS A 78 -10.93 -3.61 8.96
C CYS A 78 -11.42 -2.57 9.97
N GLY A 79 -11.36 -1.28 9.62
CA GLY A 79 -11.76 -0.18 10.50
C GLY A 79 -10.85 0.03 11.71
N LYS A 80 -9.67 -0.62 11.77
CA LYS A 80 -8.73 -0.40 12.87
C LYS A 80 -8.22 1.05 12.81
N GLU A 81 -8.42 1.77 13.89
CA GLU A 81 -7.91 3.13 14.12
C GLU A 81 -6.59 3.06 14.89
N LEU A 82 -5.62 3.88 14.47
CA LEU A 82 -4.32 4.06 15.10
C LEU A 82 -3.95 5.55 15.10
N ASP A 83 -3.33 5.99 16.18
CA ASP A 83 -2.90 7.36 16.43
C ASP A 83 -1.45 7.39 16.95
N GLY A 84 -0.89 8.59 17.14
CA GLY A 84 0.45 8.76 17.72
C GLY A 84 1.60 8.32 16.83
N TRP A 85 1.43 8.38 15.50
CA TRP A 85 2.44 7.95 14.53
C TRP A 85 3.75 8.72 14.68
N GLU A 86 4.86 7.99 14.67
CA GLU A 86 6.22 8.52 14.68
C GLU A 86 6.89 8.31 13.31
N GLU A 87 7.91 9.10 12.98
CA GLU A 87 8.57 9.06 11.66
C GLU A 87 9.21 7.69 11.35
N GLN A 88 9.57 6.94 12.37
CA GLN A 88 10.16 5.61 12.30
C GLN A 88 9.14 4.47 12.19
N ASP A 89 7.85 4.76 12.36
CA ASP A 89 6.83 3.72 12.32
C ASP A 89 6.61 3.23 10.89
N ASP A 90 6.54 1.92 10.71
CA ASP A 90 6.15 1.30 9.44
C ASP A 90 4.64 0.99 9.49
N PRO A 91 3.81 1.65 8.65
CA PRO A 91 2.37 1.46 8.68
C PRO A 91 1.92 0.02 8.43
N TRP A 92 2.64 -0.77 7.63
CA TRP A 92 2.31 -2.18 7.42
C TRP A 92 2.58 -3.03 8.65
N VAL A 93 3.72 -2.81 9.30
CA VAL A 93 4.10 -3.49 10.54
C VAL A 93 3.09 -3.17 11.63
N GLU A 94 2.74 -1.89 11.79
CA GLU A 94 1.75 -1.44 12.77
C GLU A 94 0.36 -2.01 12.48
N HIS A 95 -0.08 -1.99 11.22
CA HIS A 95 -1.35 -2.60 10.84
C HIS A 95 -1.40 -4.10 11.17
N LYS A 96 -0.32 -4.83 10.87
CA LYS A 96 -0.22 -6.26 11.18
C LYS A 96 -0.16 -6.52 12.68
N ARG A 97 0.56 -5.68 13.43
CA ARG A 97 0.70 -5.78 14.89
C ARG A 97 -0.64 -5.59 15.59
N HIS A 98 -1.43 -4.60 15.16
CA HIS A 98 -2.67 -4.22 15.84
C HIS A 98 -3.94 -4.84 15.27
N ALA A 99 -3.92 -5.30 14.02
CA ALA A 99 -5.06 -5.96 13.37
C ALA A 99 -4.59 -7.15 12.50
N PRO A 100 -3.97 -8.20 13.09
CA PRO A 100 -3.45 -9.36 12.35
C PRO A 100 -4.54 -10.16 11.60
N GLN A 101 -5.81 -9.92 11.94
CA GLN A 101 -6.97 -10.55 11.29
C GLN A 101 -7.55 -9.73 10.13
N CYS A 102 -6.98 -8.56 9.83
CA CYS A 102 -7.37 -7.75 8.69
C CYS A 102 -7.13 -8.52 7.38
N GLN A 103 -8.18 -8.66 6.55
CA GLN A 103 -8.09 -9.38 5.29
C GLN A 103 -7.14 -8.68 4.30
N PHE A 104 -7.06 -7.35 4.36
CA PHE A 104 -6.12 -6.56 3.56
C PHE A 104 -4.68 -6.94 3.91
N VAL A 105 -4.33 -6.93 5.20
CA VAL A 105 -2.98 -7.30 5.68
C VAL A 105 -2.63 -8.75 5.36
N LYS A 106 -3.59 -9.68 5.49
CA LYS A 106 -3.35 -11.10 5.18
C LYS A 106 -3.08 -11.36 3.69
N ASN A 107 -3.78 -10.63 2.84
CA ASN A 107 -3.73 -10.83 1.40
C ASN A 107 -2.73 -9.91 0.71
N TRP A 108 -2.17 -8.94 1.44
CA TRP A 108 -1.16 -8.06 0.91
C TRP A 108 0.12 -8.83 0.60
N LYS A 109 0.43 -8.87 -0.69
CA LYS A 109 1.76 -9.09 -1.21
C LYS A 109 2.17 -7.73 -1.74
N LYS A 110 3.39 -7.25 -1.42
CA LYS A 110 3.92 -6.06 -2.10
C LYS A 110 3.74 -6.23 -3.61
N GLU A 111 3.36 -5.19 -4.34
CA GLU A 111 3.12 -5.27 -5.79
C GLU A 111 4.30 -5.92 -6.53
N ASP A 112 5.52 -5.65 -6.04
CA ASP A 112 6.79 -6.23 -6.46
C ASP A 112 6.84 -7.77 -6.36
N ASP A 113 6.04 -8.43 -5.53
CA ASP A 113 6.05 -9.90 -5.42
C ASP A 113 5.06 -10.57 -6.40
N TYR A 114 4.18 -9.82 -7.06
CA TYR A 114 3.23 -10.33 -8.06
C TYR A 114 3.64 -9.99 -9.49
N THR A 115 4.06 -8.74 -9.76
CA THR A 115 4.58 -8.33 -11.07
C THR A 115 5.82 -9.13 -11.45
N ASN A 116 6.77 -9.29 -10.52
CA ASN A 116 7.95 -10.13 -10.74
C ASN A 116 7.62 -11.60 -11.00
N LYS A 117 6.53 -12.13 -10.43
CA LYS A 117 6.10 -13.52 -10.67
C LYS A 117 5.42 -13.69 -12.03
N LEU A 118 4.60 -12.73 -12.45
CA LEU A 118 3.96 -12.74 -13.75
C LEU A 118 4.98 -12.52 -14.88
N GLU A 119 5.90 -11.58 -14.72
CA GLU A 119 6.99 -11.34 -15.67
C GLU A 119 7.90 -12.55 -15.80
N LYS A 120 8.29 -13.17 -14.68
CA LYS A 120 9.08 -14.40 -14.69
C LYS A 120 8.35 -15.55 -15.40
N ALA A 121 7.07 -15.77 -15.08
CA ALA A 121 6.29 -16.82 -15.74
C ALA A 121 6.15 -16.58 -17.26
N HIS A 122 5.94 -15.33 -17.67
CA HIS A 122 5.86 -14.96 -19.08
C HIS A 122 7.17 -15.20 -19.83
N LEU A 123 8.31 -14.83 -19.22
CA LEU A 123 9.64 -15.08 -19.79
C LEU A 123 9.93 -16.59 -19.89
N ASP A 124 9.58 -17.38 -18.86
CA ASP A 124 9.74 -18.84 -18.88
C ASP A 124 8.98 -19.48 -20.05
N ASP A 125 7.77 -19.00 -20.35
CA ASP A 125 6.96 -19.50 -21.46
C ASP A 125 7.52 -19.09 -22.83
N ILE A 126 8.05 -17.86 -22.96
CA ILE A 126 8.77 -17.42 -24.17
C ILE A 126 10.01 -18.29 -24.41
N MET A 127 10.78 -18.59 -23.37
CA MET A 127 11.99 -19.42 -23.49
C MET A 127 11.66 -20.85 -23.94
N LYS A 128 10.59 -21.45 -23.40
CA LYS A 128 10.12 -22.77 -23.86
C LYS A 128 9.69 -22.75 -25.32
N LEU A 129 9.00 -21.69 -25.76
CA LEU A 129 8.60 -21.58 -27.15
C LEU A 129 9.82 -21.47 -28.08
N ASN A 130 10.82 -20.67 -27.71
CA ASN A 130 12.06 -20.57 -28.48
C ASN A 130 12.77 -21.92 -28.59
N GLU A 131 12.83 -22.69 -27.50
CA GLU A 131 13.41 -24.04 -27.53
C GLU A 131 12.66 -24.98 -28.48
N VAL A 132 11.32 -24.93 -28.48
CA VAL A 132 10.49 -25.70 -29.42
C VAL A 132 10.76 -25.27 -30.86
N MET A 133 10.83 -23.97 -31.12
CA MET A 133 11.12 -23.43 -32.44
C MET A 133 12.51 -23.81 -32.93
N ASP A 134 13.52 -23.83 -32.06
CA ASP A 134 14.88 -24.25 -32.43
C ASP A 134 14.97 -25.75 -32.73
N LYS A 135 14.22 -26.58 -31.99
CA LYS A 135 14.09 -28.01 -32.30
C LYS A 135 13.42 -28.23 -33.66
N MET A 136 12.36 -27.48 -33.97
CA MET A 136 11.70 -27.54 -35.28
C MET A 136 12.63 -27.09 -36.41
N ARG A 137 13.37 -25.98 -36.22
CA ARG A 137 14.37 -25.50 -37.17
C ARG A 137 15.45 -26.56 -37.41
N ALA A 138 15.97 -27.18 -36.36
CA ALA A 138 16.99 -28.24 -36.48
C ALA A 138 16.45 -29.49 -37.20
N GLN A 139 15.18 -29.85 -37.00
CA GLN A 139 14.52 -30.94 -37.73
C GLN A 139 14.36 -30.61 -39.21
N ILE A 140 13.94 -29.38 -39.54
CA ILE A 140 13.83 -28.93 -40.94
C ILE A 140 15.19 -28.99 -41.63
N VAL A 141 16.25 -28.49 -40.97
CA VAL A 141 17.62 -28.55 -41.51
C VAL A 141 18.05 -30.01 -41.76
N LYS A 142 17.77 -30.93 -40.83
CA LYS A 142 18.07 -32.36 -41.00
C LYS A 142 17.30 -33.01 -42.13
N ASN A 143 16.04 -32.61 -42.36
CA ASN A 143 15.18 -33.16 -43.40
C ASN A 143 15.52 -32.63 -44.81
N PHE A 144 16.35 -31.58 -44.91
CA PHE A 144 16.77 -30.95 -46.17
C PHE A 144 18.29 -31.04 -46.43
N GLN A 145 19.03 -31.85 -45.65
CA GLN A 145 20.40 -32.23 -46.01
C GLN A 145 20.38 -33.35 -47.06
N PRO A 146 21.17 -33.26 -48.13
CA PRO A 146 21.18 -34.24 -49.23
C PRO A 146 21.69 -35.62 -48.81
#